data_AF-A0A2G5TD17-F1
#
_entry.id   AF-A0A2G5TD17-F1
#
_cell.length_a   1.000
_cell.length_b   1.000
_cell.length_c   1.000
_cell.angle_alpha   90.00
_cell.angle_beta   90.00
_cell.angle_gamma   90.00
#
_symmetry.space_group_name_H-M   'P 1'
#
loop_
_entity.id
_entity.type
_entity.pdbx_description
1 polymer ?
#
loop_
_entity_poly.entity_id
_entity_poly.type
_entity_poly.pdbx_seq_one_letter_code
_entity_poly.pdbx_strand_id
1 'polypeptide(L)'
;MNGKVDWMPWSKVIKWDMSTASWDDEAKMSYIWDAYQRKYMVFESERSLQEKIKYVLEKNIGGLAVWRIDHDDYNDTMLSVLTTAKQCLGNYSDDVNYTCN
;
A
#
# COMPACT_ATOMS: atom_id res chain seq x y z
N MET A 1 -1.87 -3.51 35.06
CA MET A 1 -2.10 -2.61 33.91
C MET A 1 -1.52 -3.30 32.69
N ASN A 2 -2.36 -3.87 31.82
CA ASN A 2 -1.89 -4.50 30.59
C ASN A 2 -1.61 -3.38 29.57
N GLY A 3 -0.32 -3.07 29.37
CA GLY A 3 0.12 -2.03 28.45
C GLY A 3 -0.30 -2.38 27.02
N LYS A 4 -1.08 -1.51 26.39
CA LYS A 4 -1.29 -1.57 24.94
C LYS A 4 0.06 -1.35 24.28
N VAL A 5 0.54 -2.33 23.52
CA VAL A 5 1.69 -2.12 22.62
C VAL A 5 1.17 -1.27 21.48
N ASP A 6 1.51 0.01 21.49
CA ASP A 6 1.21 0.91 20.38
C ASP A 6 2.24 0.68 19.27
N TRP A 7 1.75 0.56 18.03
CA TRP A 7 2.59 0.34 16.87
C TRP A 7 3.18 1.69 16.45
N MET A 8 4.41 1.96 16.89
CA MET A 8 5.11 3.19 16.52
C MET A 8 5.41 3.18 15.01
N PRO A 9 5.01 4.22 14.26
CA PRO A 9 5.33 4.33 12.83
C PRO A 9 6.83 4.17 12.61
N TRP A 10 7.22 3.35 11.64
CA TRP A 10 8.64 3.11 11.33
C TRP A 10 9.39 4.42 11.06
N SER A 11 8.71 5.41 10.47
CA SER A 11 9.25 6.75 10.18
C SER A 11 9.67 7.53 11.43
N LYS A 12 9.12 7.19 12.60
CA LYS A 12 9.48 7.78 13.90
C LYS A 12 10.65 7.05 14.58
N VAL A 13 10.98 5.84 14.14
CA VAL A 13 12.00 4.98 14.78
C VAL A 13 13.27 4.90 13.95
N ILE A 14 13.14 4.87 12.63
CA ILE A 14 14.23 4.69 11.68
C ILE A 14 14.03 5.71 10.55
N LYS A 15 15.03 6.58 10.37
CA LYS A 15 15.08 7.48 9.21
C LYS A 15 15.64 6.72 8.02
N TRP A 16 14.81 6.59 6.99
CA TRP A 16 15.20 6.04 5.70
C TRP A 16 15.33 7.16 4.68
N ASP A 17 16.31 7.07 3.81
CA ASP A 17 16.38 7.93 2.64
C ASP A 17 15.50 7.33 1.53
N MET A 18 14.27 7.82 1.44
CA MET A 18 13.28 7.32 0.48
C MET A 18 13.73 7.52 -0.98
N SER A 19 14.70 8.40 -1.26
CA SER A 19 15.26 8.57 -2.62
C SER A 19 16.08 7.38 -3.09
N THR A 20 16.51 6.51 -2.17
CA THR A 20 17.27 5.28 -2.46
C THR A 20 16.38 4.07 -2.74
N ALA A 21 15.06 4.26 -2.77
CA ALA A 21 14.11 3.20 -3.03
C ALA A 21 14.31 2.57 -4.41
N SER A 22 14.26 1.25 -4.44
CA SER A 22 14.29 0.41 -5.63
C SER A 22 12.92 -0.26 -5.84
N TRP A 23 12.69 -0.76 -7.06
CA TRP A 23 11.45 -1.44 -7.44
C TRP A 23 11.69 -2.94 -7.64
N ASP A 24 10.85 -3.75 -7.02
CA ASP A 24 10.73 -5.18 -7.30
C ASP A 24 9.55 -5.38 -8.27
N ASP A 25 9.85 -5.80 -9.50
CA ASP A 25 8.83 -5.97 -10.53
C ASP A 25 8.03 -7.27 -10.39
N GLU A 26 8.56 -8.28 -9.72
CA GLU A 26 7.82 -9.52 -9.49
C GLU A 26 6.80 -9.34 -8.37
N ALA A 27 7.24 -8.75 -7.25
CA ALA A 27 6.38 -8.47 -6.11
C ALA A 27 5.48 -7.24 -6.31
N LYS A 28 5.80 -6.37 -7.28
CA LYS A 28 5.19 -5.06 -7.48
C LYS A 28 5.28 -4.16 -6.25
N MET A 29 6.46 -4.14 -5.62
CA MET A 29 6.70 -3.45 -4.35
C MET A 29 7.94 -2.56 -4.38
N SER A 30 7.91 -1.49 -3.59
CA SER A 30 9.07 -0.64 -3.35
C SER A 30 9.88 -1.15 -2.15
N TYR A 31 11.19 -1.09 -2.23
CA TYR A 31 12.09 -1.52 -1.15
C TYR A 31 13.36 -0.69 -1.06
N ILE A 32 14.01 -0.72 0.10
CA ILE A 32 15.35 -0.19 0.34
C ILE A 32 16.20 -1.29 0.96
N TRP A 33 17.41 -1.48 0.42
CA TRP A 33 18.42 -2.36 0.98
C TRP A 33 19.68 -1.57 1.34
N ASP A 34 19.96 -1.44 2.64
CA ASP A 34 21.22 -0.90 3.16
C ASP A 34 22.14 -2.06 3.53
N ALA A 35 23.10 -2.36 2.63
CA ALA A 35 24.06 -3.44 2.84
C ALA A 35 25.02 -3.18 4.01
N TYR A 36 25.36 -1.93 4.30
CA TYR A 36 26.30 -1.57 5.37
C TYR A 36 25.66 -1.75 6.74
N GLN A 37 24.44 -1.26 6.93
CA GLN A 37 23.69 -1.44 8.18
C GLN A 37 22.97 -2.79 8.25
N ARG A 38 22.94 -3.55 7.15
CA ARG A 38 22.22 -4.82 6.99
C ARG A 38 20.73 -4.67 7.30
N LYS A 39 20.12 -3.59 6.81
CA LYS A 39 18.70 -3.30 7.00
C LYS A 39 17.96 -3.38 5.68
N TYR A 40 16.80 -4.00 5.72
CA TYR A 40 15.90 -4.13 4.59
C TYR A 40 14.53 -3.58 4.96
N MET A 41 13.93 -2.81 4.07
CA MET A 41 12.61 -2.25 4.24
C MET A 41 11.82 -2.45 2.95
N VAL A 42 10.60 -2.94 3.08
CA VAL A 42 9.60 -3.00 2.01
C VAL A 42 8.43 -2.13 2.44
N PHE A 43 7.87 -1.36 1.50
CA PHE A 43 6.81 -0.42 1.81
C PHE A 43 5.90 -0.18 0.62
N GLU A 44 4.71 0.35 0.91
CA GLU A 44 3.78 0.81 -0.11
C GLU A 44 4.21 2.16 -0.66
N SER A 45 4.18 2.29 -1.98
CA SER A 45 4.35 3.55 -2.71
C SER A 45 3.14 3.80 -3.59
N GLU A 46 3.04 5.01 -4.16
CA GLU A 46 1.97 5.33 -5.11
C GLU A 46 1.92 4.31 -6.25
N ARG A 47 3.10 3.85 -6.71
CA ARG A 47 3.24 2.85 -7.75
C ARG A 47 2.72 1.47 -7.32
N SER A 48 3.12 0.96 -6.14
CA SER A 48 2.63 -0.36 -5.69
C SER A 48 1.12 -0.35 -5.45
N LEU A 49 0.60 0.77 -4.96
CA LEU A 49 -0.83 0.94 -4.72
C LEU A 49 -1.62 1.00 -6.04
N GLN A 50 -1.10 1.67 -7.07
CA GLN A 50 -1.67 1.67 -8.41
C GLN A 50 -1.73 0.25 -9.03
N GLU A 51 -0.67 -0.56 -8.87
CA GLU A 51 -0.68 -1.96 -9.34
C GLU A 51 -1.74 -2.79 -8.62
N LYS A 52 -1.95 -2.57 -7.31
CA LYS A 52 -3.03 -3.24 -6.57
C LYS A 52 -4.42 -2.79 -7.00
N ILE A 53 -4.61 -1.50 -7.25
CA ILE A 53 -5.86 -0.96 -7.79
C ILE A 53 -6.16 -1.63 -9.14
N LYS A 54 -5.17 -1.68 -10.04
CA LYS A 54 -5.30 -2.37 -11.33
C LYS A 54 -5.70 -3.83 -11.14
N TYR A 55 -5.02 -4.55 -10.25
CA TYR A 55 -5.34 -5.95 -9.95
C TYR A 55 -6.78 -6.13 -9.44
N VAL A 56 -7.21 -5.28 -8.51
CA VAL A 56 -8.58 -5.31 -7.95
C VAL A 56 -9.63 -5.10 -9.04
N LEU A 57 -9.40 -4.15 -9.96
CA LEU A 57 -10.29 -3.89 -11.08
C LEU A 57 -10.30 -5.04 -12.10
N GLU A 58 -9.13 -5.52 -12.51
CA GLU A 58 -8.99 -6.63 -13.47
C GLU A 58 -9.60 -7.94 -12.95
N LYS A 59 -9.55 -8.14 -11.63
CA LYS A 59 -10.11 -9.32 -10.98
C LYS A 59 -11.53 -9.14 -10.51
N ASN A 60 -12.18 -7.98 -10.68
CA ASN A 60 -13.52 -7.75 -10.13
C ASN A 60 -13.59 -8.04 -8.61
N ILE A 61 -12.59 -7.58 -7.87
CA ILE A 61 -12.54 -7.63 -6.40
C ILE A 61 -13.25 -6.38 -5.88
N GLY A 62 -14.05 -6.51 -4.82
CA GLY A 62 -14.95 -5.46 -4.34
C GLY A 62 -14.29 -4.18 -3.78
N GLY A 63 -12.97 -4.12 -3.69
CA GLY A 63 -12.24 -2.93 -3.26
C GLY A 63 -10.94 -3.23 -2.53
N LEU A 64 -10.39 -2.18 -1.89
CA LEU A 64 -9.18 -2.24 -1.06
C LEU A 64 -9.51 -1.81 0.37
N ALA A 65 -8.85 -2.45 1.34
CA ALA A 65 -8.85 -2.03 2.74
C ALA A 65 -7.43 -1.60 3.13
N VAL A 66 -7.32 -0.55 3.96
CA VAL A 66 -6.04 0.01 4.39
C VAL A 66 -5.94 0.04 5.90
N TRP A 67 -4.76 -0.30 6.41
CA TRP A 67 -4.37 -0.15 7.80
C TRP A 67 -3.01 0.55 7.86
N ARG A 68 -2.90 1.79 8.35
CA ARG A 68 -3.95 2.72 8.79
C ARG A 68 -3.76 4.07 8.14
N ILE A 69 -4.85 4.84 8.08
CA ILE A 69 -4.87 6.17 7.46
C ILE A 69 -3.94 7.14 8.21
N ASP A 70 -3.83 7.05 9.54
CA ASP A 70 -2.95 7.92 10.35
C ASP A 70 -1.45 7.66 10.14
N HIS A 71 -1.09 6.66 9.34
CA HIS A 71 0.30 6.32 8.99
C HIS A 71 0.67 6.72 7.56
N ASP A 72 -0.21 7.43 6.84
CA ASP A 72 0.14 8.06 5.57
C ASP A 72 1.13 9.22 5.77
N ASP A 73 1.73 9.69 4.68
CA ASP A 73 2.58 10.87 4.72
C ASP A 73 1.78 12.17 4.93
N TYR A 74 2.46 13.28 5.23
CA TYR A 74 1.80 14.56 5.51
C TYR A 74 0.98 15.11 4.32
N ASN A 75 1.22 14.57 3.13
CA ASN A 75 0.55 14.98 1.90
C ASN A 75 -0.61 14.04 1.51
N ASP A 76 -0.94 13.05 2.36
CA ASP A 76 -2.00 12.06 2.12
C ASP A 76 -1.84 11.35 0.76
N THR A 77 -0.61 11.05 0.35
CA THR A 77 -0.30 10.54 -1.00
C THR A 77 -0.99 9.21 -1.28
N MET A 78 -1.02 8.28 -0.33
CA MET A 78 -1.70 6.99 -0.53
C MET A 78 -3.22 7.18 -0.57
N LEU A 79 -3.76 8.02 0.30
CA LEU A 79 -5.19 8.35 0.29
C LEU A 79 -5.62 9.02 -1.02
N SER A 80 -4.81 9.93 -1.56
CA SER A 80 -5.03 10.57 -2.86
C SER A 80 -5.12 9.54 -4.00
N VAL A 81 -4.20 8.57 -4.02
CA VAL A 81 -4.24 7.47 -5.02
C VAL A 81 -5.50 6.62 -4.88
N LEU A 82 -5.93 6.29 -3.66
CA LEU A 82 -7.14 5.49 -3.41
C LEU A 82 -8.42 6.20 -3.83
N THR A 83 -8.51 7.50 -3.56
CA THR A 83 -9.72 8.30 -3.81
C THR A 83 -9.86 8.72 -5.27
N THR A 84 -8.76 8.87 -5.99
CA THR A 84 -8.74 9.17 -7.43
C THR A 84 -8.92 7.93 -8.30
N ALA A 85 -8.62 6.74 -7.77
CA ALA A 85 -8.96 5.48 -8.40
C ALA A 85 -10.49 5.40 -8.56
N LYS A 86 -10.96 5.45 -9.81
CA LYS A 86 -12.38 5.36 -10.17
C LYS A 86 -12.94 3.93 -9.98
N GLN A 87 -12.76 3.35 -8.79
CA GLN A 87 -13.10 1.96 -8.49
C GLN A 87 -14.60 1.67 -8.74
N CYS A 88 -15.46 2.65 -8.52
CA CYS A 88 -16.91 2.51 -8.63
C CYS A 88 -17.53 3.06 -9.93
N LEU A 89 -16.74 3.55 -10.90
CA LEU A 89 -17.28 4.28 -12.08
C LEU A 89 -17.09 3.55 -13.41
N GLY A 90 -16.79 2.25 -13.39
CA GLY A 90 -16.74 1.43 -14.59
C GLY A 90 -18.13 0.90 -14.98
N ASN A 91 -18.33 0.62 -16.27
CA ASN A 91 -19.43 -0.22 -16.75
C ASN A 91 -19.14 -1.67 -16.34
N TYR A 92 -19.32 -1.98 -15.05
CA TYR A 92 -19.14 -3.33 -14.55
C TYR A 92 -20.41 -4.14 -14.81
N SER A 93 -20.21 -5.38 -15.30
CA SER A 93 -21.27 -6.39 -15.32
C SER A 93 -21.74 -6.65 -13.89
N ASP A 94 -23.04 -6.90 -13.67
CA ASP A 94 -23.57 -7.37 -12.39
C ASP A 94 -23.06 -8.79 -12.02
N ASP A 95 -22.19 -9.38 -12.85
CA ASP A 95 -21.56 -10.68 -12.62
C ASP A 95 -20.53 -10.62 -11.50
N VAL A 96 -20.91 -11.08 -10.31
CA VAL A 96 -19.99 -11.28 -9.17
C VAL A 96 -19.28 -12.63 -9.33
N ASN A 97 -17.97 -12.59 -9.65
CA ASN A 97 -17.16 -13.81 -9.85
C ASN A 97 -16.76 -14.53 -8.54
N TYR A 98 -17.01 -13.91 -7.39
CA TYR A 98 -16.59 -14.44 -6.09
C TYR A 98 -17.80 -14.53 -5.16
N THR A 99 -18.24 -15.75 -4.87
CA THR A 99 -19.26 -16.02 -3.87
C THR A 99 -18.59 -16.35 -2.54
N CYS A 100 -18.91 -15.61 -1.49
CA CYS A 100 -18.53 -15.97 -0.12
C CYS A 100 -19.45 -17.10 0.35
N ASN A 101 -18.91 -18.30 0.49
CA ASN A 101 -19.60 -19.44 1.11
C ASN A 101 -19.28 -19.51 2.61
#